data_AF-A0AAV8WUX6-F1
#
_entry.id   AF-A0AAV8WUX6-F1
#
_cell.length_a   1.000
_cell.length_b   1.000
_cell.length_c   1.000
_cell.angle_alpha   90.00
_cell.angle_beta   90.00
_cell.angle_gamma   90.00
#
_symmetry.space_group_name_H-M   'P 1'
#
loop_
_entity.id
_entity.type
_entity.pdbx_description
1 polymer ?
#
loop_
_entity_poly.entity_id
_entity_poly.type
_entity_poly.pdbx_seq_one_letter_code
_entity_poly.pdbx_strand_id
1 'polypeptide(L)'
;MLGQIFYTTFKISGKNCINLTKITLKRADQLAKEIEKISIKINASKENISLITYIISNSNLSTNVTNCLNKIKDLYTLSDSIEQGLINLESVIDENEFEHLKVQHEYHLSQYQLRKEESLENFKSSLDANHSMKIAKYESKKKVLCRKDRKFFKTLLKNDIESYKNLGTLPEMKQPKNQNSALLEEIQLDFDQNELDQFFGDKL
;
A
#
# COMPACT_ATOMS: atom_id res chain seq x y z
N MET A 1 -62.66 -15.81 115.75
CA MET A 1 -61.93 -16.29 114.54
C MET A 1 -61.81 -15.24 113.45
N LEU A 2 -62.87 -14.53 113.06
CA LEU A 2 -62.85 -13.60 111.91
C LEU A 2 -61.89 -12.41 112.05
N GLY A 3 -61.83 -11.74 113.21
CA GLY A 3 -60.93 -10.58 113.41
C GLY A 3 -59.44 -10.89 113.30
N GLN A 4 -59.03 -12.12 113.66
CA GLN A 4 -57.64 -12.56 113.58
C GLN A 4 -57.24 -12.92 112.14
N ILE A 5 -58.19 -13.40 111.34
CA ILE A 5 -58.02 -13.63 109.89
C ILE A 5 -57.95 -12.29 109.13
N PHE A 6 -58.76 -11.30 109.51
CA PHE A 6 -58.70 -9.96 108.93
C PHE A 6 -57.38 -9.24 109.23
N TYR A 7 -56.87 -9.33 110.47
CA TYR A 7 -55.60 -8.73 110.82
C TYR A 7 -54.41 -9.38 110.11
N THR A 8 -54.40 -10.72 109.99
CA THR A 8 -53.32 -11.43 109.27
C THR A 8 -53.36 -11.15 107.77
N THR A 9 -54.53 -11.14 107.14
CA THR A 9 -54.69 -10.79 105.71
C THR A 9 -54.31 -9.34 105.43
N PHE A 10 -54.70 -8.39 106.28
CA PHE A 10 -54.28 -6.98 106.16
C PHE A 10 -52.76 -6.83 106.32
N LYS A 11 -52.16 -7.50 107.31
CA LYS A 11 -50.70 -7.47 107.53
C LYS A 11 -49.91 -8.11 106.38
N ILE A 12 -50.43 -9.18 105.78
CA ILE A 12 -49.82 -9.83 104.61
C ILE A 12 -49.95 -8.92 103.37
N SER A 13 -51.12 -8.34 103.15
CA SER A 13 -51.35 -7.40 102.04
C SER A 13 -50.44 -6.17 102.13
N GLY A 14 -50.32 -5.56 103.32
CA GLY A 14 -49.42 -4.43 103.57
C GLY A 14 -47.94 -4.78 103.33
N LYS A 15 -47.48 -5.96 103.77
CA LYS A 15 -46.12 -6.45 103.49
C LYS A 15 -45.87 -6.66 101.99
N ASN A 16 -46.86 -7.20 101.26
CA ASN A 16 -46.77 -7.37 99.82
C ASN A 16 -46.70 -6.02 99.10
N CYS A 17 -47.55 -5.06 99.45
CA CYS A 17 -47.50 -3.70 98.89
C CYS A 17 -46.12 -3.05 99.09
N ILE A 18 -45.56 -3.11 100.30
CA ILE A 18 -44.23 -2.54 100.59
C ILE A 18 -43.13 -3.22 99.74
N ASN A 19 -43.19 -4.54 99.55
CA ASN A 19 -42.23 -5.26 98.73
C ASN A 19 -42.35 -4.89 97.24
N LEU A 20 -43.58 -4.81 96.72
CA LEU A 20 -43.87 -4.32 95.37
C LEU A 20 -43.30 -2.92 95.15
N THR A 21 -43.54 -1.98 96.08
CA THR A 21 -42.99 -0.62 96.01
C THR A 21 -41.45 -0.60 96.01
N LYS A 22 -40.81 -1.49 96.77
CA LYS A 22 -39.35 -1.62 96.80
C LYS A 22 -38.77 -2.18 95.49
N ILE A 23 -39.45 -3.15 94.87
CA ILE A 23 -39.04 -3.71 93.58
C ILE A 23 -39.23 -2.68 92.46
N THR A 24 -40.34 -1.93 92.46
CA THR A 24 -40.56 -0.87 91.48
C THR A 24 -39.54 0.25 91.62
N LEU A 25 -39.16 0.62 92.85
CA LEU A 25 -38.12 1.63 93.10
C LEU A 25 -36.75 1.17 92.56
N LYS A 26 -36.34 -0.08 92.86
CA LYS A 26 -35.08 -0.64 92.32
C LYS A 26 -35.05 -0.72 90.80
N ARG A 27 -36.18 -1.10 90.17
CA ARG A 27 -36.29 -1.13 88.71
C ARG A 27 -36.24 0.27 88.13
N ALA A 28 -36.87 1.26 88.76
CA ALA A 28 -36.79 2.66 88.35
C ALA A 28 -35.35 3.19 88.42
N ASP A 29 -34.60 2.87 89.50
CA ASP A 29 -33.18 3.24 89.62
C ASP A 29 -32.31 2.59 88.54
N GLN A 30 -32.58 1.32 88.22
CA GLN A 30 -31.85 0.62 87.17
C GLN A 30 -32.14 1.19 85.79
N LEU A 31 -33.41 1.50 85.51
CA LEU A 31 -33.81 2.17 84.27
C LEU A 31 -33.18 3.56 84.14
N ALA A 32 -33.13 4.34 85.22
CA ALA A 32 -32.47 5.65 85.22
C ALA A 32 -30.98 5.55 84.85
N LYS A 33 -30.26 4.56 85.40
CA LYS A 33 -28.84 4.32 85.06
C LYS A 33 -28.65 3.92 83.60
N GLU A 34 -29.53 3.10 83.04
CA GLU A 34 -29.44 2.74 81.63
C GLU A 34 -29.77 3.92 80.71
N ILE A 35 -30.75 4.75 81.07
CA ILE A 35 -31.05 6.01 80.34
C ILE A 35 -29.85 6.94 80.36
N GLU A 36 -29.18 7.09 81.52
CA GLU A 36 -27.99 7.93 81.64
C GLU A 36 -26.84 7.41 80.75
N LYS A 37 -26.57 6.10 80.76
CA LYS A 37 -25.58 5.49 79.86
C LYS A 37 -25.90 5.72 78.39
N ILE A 38 -27.17 5.58 78.01
CA ILE A 38 -27.62 5.84 76.63
C ILE A 38 -27.44 7.32 76.30
N SER A 39 -27.80 8.22 77.20
CA SER A 39 -27.64 9.67 77.03
C SER A 39 -26.18 10.06 76.79
N ILE A 40 -25.26 9.52 77.58
CA ILE A 40 -23.81 9.73 77.41
C ILE A 40 -23.35 9.25 76.03
N LYS A 41 -23.74 8.04 75.61
CA LYS A 41 -23.39 7.50 74.29
C LYS A 41 -23.95 8.34 73.14
N ILE A 42 -25.20 8.79 73.26
CA ILE A 42 -25.84 9.64 72.25
C ILE A 42 -25.12 10.99 72.15
N ASN A 43 -24.73 11.59 73.27
CA ASN A 43 -24.00 12.86 73.26
C ASN A 43 -22.62 12.71 72.62
N ALA A 44 -21.87 11.65 72.96
CA ALA A 44 -20.58 11.37 72.31
C ALA A 44 -20.73 11.14 70.80
N SER A 45 -21.76 10.40 70.38
CA SER A 45 -22.07 10.21 68.96
C SER A 45 -22.40 11.53 68.25
N LYS A 46 -23.18 12.40 68.90
CA LYS A 46 -23.53 13.73 68.38
C LYS A 46 -22.30 14.61 68.18
N GLU A 47 -21.37 14.61 69.13
CA GLU A 47 -20.10 15.34 69.01
C GLU A 47 -19.27 14.83 67.83
N ASN A 48 -19.15 13.50 67.70
CA ASN A 48 -18.45 12.88 66.57
C ASN A 48 -19.07 13.24 65.22
N ILE A 49 -20.41 13.17 65.12
CA ILE A 49 -21.14 13.57 63.90
C ILE A 49 -20.88 15.04 63.60
N SER A 50 -20.92 15.92 64.61
CA SER A 50 -20.65 17.35 64.42
C SER A 50 -19.24 17.60 63.86
N LEU A 51 -18.23 16.89 64.36
CA LEU A 51 -16.85 17.00 63.87
C LEU A 51 -16.74 16.50 62.42
N ILE A 52 -17.35 15.36 62.11
CA ILE A 52 -17.39 14.82 60.74
C ILE A 52 -18.08 15.79 59.80
N THR A 53 -19.24 16.34 60.18
CA THR A 53 -19.97 17.33 59.37
C THR A 53 -19.14 18.60 59.16
N TYR A 54 -18.43 19.09 60.18
CA TYR A 54 -17.53 20.23 60.06
C TYR A 54 -16.41 19.95 59.05
N ILE A 55 -15.76 18.78 59.14
CA ILE A 55 -14.69 18.40 58.22
C ILE A 55 -15.24 18.28 56.80
N ILE A 56 -16.38 17.64 56.58
CA ILE A 56 -16.97 17.49 55.24
C ILE A 56 -17.36 18.85 54.65
N SER A 57 -17.91 19.75 55.47
CA SER A 57 -18.40 21.05 55.00
C SER A 57 -17.29 22.07 54.76
N ASN A 58 -16.22 22.03 55.57
CA ASN A 58 -15.15 23.03 55.52
C ASN A 58 -13.87 22.51 54.85
N SER A 59 -13.68 21.20 54.72
CA SER A 59 -12.58 20.69 53.91
C SER A 59 -12.94 20.82 52.43
N ASN A 60 -12.04 21.41 51.66
CA ASN A 60 -12.11 21.40 50.20
C ASN A 60 -11.82 20.00 49.62
N LEU A 61 -11.96 18.94 50.42
CA LEU A 61 -11.62 17.57 50.04
C LEU A 61 -12.47 17.11 48.87
N SER A 62 -13.79 17.35 48.92
CA SER A 62 -14.69 17.02 47.81
C SER A 62 -14.27 17.74 46.53
N THR A 63 -14.05 19.06 46.60
CA THR A 63 -13.58 19.87 45.47
C THR A 63 -12.25 19.37 44.91
N ASN A 64 -11.29 19.04 45.77
CA ASN A 64 -9.97 18.54 45.36
C ASN A 64 -10.07 17.17 44.70
N VAL A 65 -10.89 16.27 45.24
CA VAL A 65 -11.14 14.94 44.64
C VAL A 65 -11.80 15.10 43.28
N THR A 66 -12.83 15.95 43.16
CA THR A 66 -13.48 16.23 41.87
C THR A 66 -12.50 16.84 40.86
N ASN A 67 -11.65 17.78 41.30
CA ASN A 67 -10.63 18.37 40.44
C ASN A 67 -9.59 17.34 39.97
N CYS A 68 -9.15 16.44 40.85
CA CYS A 68 -8.27 15.34 40.48
C CYS A 68 -8.93 14.39 39.47
N LEU A 69 -10.19 14.03 39.68
CA LEU A 69 -10.94 13.19 38.75
C LEU A 69 -11.09 13.85 37.38
N ASN A 70 -11.37 15.16 37.33
CA ASN A 70 -11.45 15.90 36.08
C ASN A 70 -10.10 15.92 35.35
N LYS A 71 -8.98 16.18 36.06
CA LYS A 71 -7.65 16.14 35.47
C LYS A 71 -7.29 14.75 34.92
N ILE A 72 -7.67 13.69 35.61
CA ILE A 72 -7.48 12.31 35.15
C ILE A 72 -8.27 12.08 33.85
N LYS A 73 -9.53 12.53 33.81
CA LYS A 73 -10.37 12.45 32.61
C LYS A 73 -9.74 13.20 31.44
N ASP A 74 -9.27 14.42 31.68
CA ASP A 74 -8.62 15.24 30.65
C ASP A 74 -7.35 14.55 30.12
N LEU A 75 -6.56 13.92 31.02
CA LEU A 75 -5.38 13.14 30.63
C LEU A 75 -5.77 11.97 29.73
N TYR A 76 -6.81 11.21 30.06
CA TYR A 76 -7.29 10.13 29.19
C TYR A 76 -7.70 10.65 27.82
N THR A 77 -8.44 11.75 27.75
CA THR A 77 -8.84 12.33 26.45
C THR A 77 -7.64 12.83 25.64
N LEU A 78 -6.62 13.37 26.30
CA LEU A 78 -5.38 13.77 25.64
C LEU A 78 -4.59 12.55 25.14
N SER A 79 -4.54 11.49 25.93
CA SER A 79 -3.90 10.22 25.54
C SER A 79 -4.57 9.65 24.29
N ASP A 80 -5.90 9.55 24.28
CA ASP A 80 -6.67 9.08 23.13
C ASP A 80 -6.39 9.96 21.90
N SER A 81 -6.34 11.28 22.06
CA SER A 81 -6.03 12.20 20.96
C SER A 81 -4.61 12.01 20.42
N ILE A 82 -3.63 11.73 21.30
CA ILE A 82 -2.25 11.46 20.89
C ILE A 82 -2.19 10.13 20.16
N GLU A 83 -2.85 9.08 20.66
CA GLU A 83 -2.91 7.77 20.02
C GLU A 83 -3.51 7.85 18.62
N GLN A 84 -4.63 8.58 18.46
CA GLN A 84 -5.21 8.85 17.13
C GLN A 84 -4.25 9.64 16.23
N GLY A 85 -3.54 10.62 16.78
CA GLY A 85 -2.51 11.36 16.06
C GLY A 85 -1.37 10.48 15.56
N LEU A 86 -0.92 9.52 16.37
CA LEU A 86 0.12 8.56 16.02
C LEU A 86 -0.34 7.59 14.92
N ILE A 87 -1.56 7.08 15.01
CA ILE A 87 -2.15 6.20 13.97
C ILE A 87 -2.21 6.94 12.62
N ASN A 88 -2.64 8.21 12.63
CA ASN A 88 -2.68 9.01 11.41
C ASN A 88 -1.27 9.28 10.86
N LEU A 89 -0.30 9.54 11.74
CA LEU A 89 1.09 9.73 11.33
C LEU A 89 1.67 8.48 10.67
N GLU A 90 1.42 7.30 11.24
CA GLU A 90 1.84 6.01 10.67
C GLU A 90 1.23 5.82 9.26
N SER A 91 -0.07 6.08 9.11
CA SER A 91 -0.73 6.01 7.79
C SER A 91 -0.11 6.95 6.76
N VAL A 92 0.30 8.16 7.15
CA VAL A 92 0.93 9.13 6.25
C VAL A 92 2.37 8.71 5.89
N ILE A 93 3.09 8.09 6.83
CA ILE A 93 4.43 7.54 6.57
C ILE A 93 4.33 6.42 5.54
N ASP A 94 3.41 5.47 5.74
CA ASP A 94 3.20 4.34 4.82
C ASP A 94 2.83 4.83 3.40
N GLU A 95 1.93 5.81 3.29
CA GLU A 95 1.55 6.40 2.00
C GLU A 95 2.74 7.09 1.32
N ASN A 96 3.56 7.81 2.08
CA ASN A 96 4.74 8.49 1.55
C ASN A 96 5.82 7.50 1.10
N GLU A 97 6.06 6.41 1.85
CA GLU A 97 6.98 5.35 1.44
C GLU A 97 6.51 4.65 0.16
N PHE A 98 5.20 4.39 0.05
CA PHE A 98 4.61 3.81 -1.15
C PHE A 98 4.77 4.70 -2.38
N GLU A 99 4.49 6.01 -2.27
CA GLU A 99 4.66 6.95 -3.37
C GLU A 99 6.15 7.11 -3.74
N HIS A 100 7.07 7.13 -2.78
CA HIS A 100 8.49 7.14 -3.07
C HIS A 100 8.92 5.89 -3.88
N LEU A 101 8.45 4.71 -3.49
CA LEU A 101 8.74 3.46 -4.20
C LEU A 101 8.19 3.49 -5.64
N LYS A 102 6.98 3.99 -5.82
CA LYS A 102 6.35 4.15 -7.14
C LYS A 102 7.16 5.08 -8.03
N VAL A 103 7.54 6.27 -7.54
CA VAL A 103 8.37 7.22 -8.29
C VAL A 103 9.71 6.59 -8.67
N GLN A 104 10.33 5.84 -7.75
CA GLN A 104 11.58 5.13 -8.03
C GLN A 104 11.42 4.08 -9.14
N HIS A 105 10.33 3.30 -9.12
CA HIS A 105 10.05 2.33 -10.17
C HIS A 105 9.76 2.98 -11.52
N GLU A 106 8.99 4.06 -11.56
CA GLU A 106 8.72 4.83 -12.77
C GLU A 106 10.03 5.39 -13.35
N TYR A 107 10.91 5.91 -12.50
CA TYR A 107 12.23 6.36 -12.91
C TYR A 107 13.06 5.22 -13.53
N HIS A 108 13.13 4.06 -12.88
CA HIS A 108 13.86 2.91 -13.43
C HIS A 108 13.27 2.41 -14.75
N LEU A 109 11.95 2.42 -14.90
CA LEU A 109 11.27 2.03 -16.14
C LEU A 109 11.59 3.00 -17.28
N SER A 110 11.53 4.31 -17.00
CA SER A 110 11.88 5.34 -17.99
C SER A 110 13.33 5.22 -18.44
N GLN A 111 14.26 4.99 -17.49
CA GLN A 111 15.67 4.78 -17.82
C GLN A 111 15.91 3.51 -18.64
N TYR A 112 15.18 2.43 -18.36
CA TYR A 112 15.24 1.22 -19.16
C TYR A 112 14.73 1.43 -20.58
N GLN A 113 13.60 2.15 -20.74
CA GLN A 113 13.06 2.50 -22.05
C GLN A 113 14.06 3.31 -22.87
N LEU A 114 14.65 4.35 -22.27
CA LEU A 114 15.66 5.19 -22.92
C LEU A 114 16.86 4.37 -23.41
N ARG A 115 17.41 3.51 -22.55
CA ARG A 115 18.53 2.63 -22.91
C ARG A 115 18.18 1.66 -24.04
N LYS A 116 16.94 1.16 -24.04
CA LYS A 116 16.45 0.25 -25.07
C LYS A 116 16.29 0.97 -26.42
N GLU A 117 15.79 2.19 -26.41
CA GLU A 117 15.68 3.04 -27.60
C GLU A 117 17.06 3.36 -28.17
N GLU A 118 18.01 3.77 -27.32
CA GLU A 118 19.40 4.02 -27.73
C GLU A 118 20.05 2.75 -28.32
N SER A 119 19.87 1.60 -27.68
CA SER A 119 20.40 0.34 -28.19
C SER A 119 19.79 -0.05 -29.54
N LEU A 120 18.51 0.23 -29.74
CA LEU A 120 17.80 -0.06 -30.99
C LEU A 120 18.25 0.88 -32.11
N GLU A 121 18.48 2.16 -31.80
CA GLU A 121 18.99 3.14 -32.77
C GLU A 121 20.43 2.82 -33.19
N ASN A 122 21.28 2.43 -32.23
CA ASN A 122 22.63 1.95 -32.50
C ASN A 122 22.63 0.69 -33.37
N PHE A 123 21.70 -0.24 -33.11
CA PHE A 123 21.54 -1.44 -33.92
C PHE A 123 21.09 -1.12 -35.35
N LYS A 124 20.10 -0.25 -35.52
CA LYS A 124 19.65 0.22 -36.85
C LYS A 124 20.78 0.89 -37.63
N SER A 125 21.47 1.84 -37.00
CA SER A 125 22.62 2.52 -37.61
C SER A 125 23.72 1.54 -38.04
N SER A 126 24.01 0.54 -37.20
CA SER A 126 24.97 -0.52 -37.52
C SER A 126 24.49 -1.40 -38.68
N LEU A 127 23.19 -1.71 -38.74
CA LEU A 127 22.60 -2.51 -39.81
C LEU A 127 22.65 -1.76 -41.15
N ASP A 128 22.31 -0.47 -41.16
CA ASP A 128 22.32 0.38 -42.35
C ASP A 128 23.75 0.59 -42.88
N ALA A 129 24.73 0.78 -41.98
CA ALA A 129 26.13 0.85 -42.36
C ALA A 129 26.62 -0.47 -42.99
N ASN A 130 26.28 -1.62 -42.40
CA ASN A 130 26.60 -2.93 -42.94
C ASN A 130 25.94 -3.18 -44.29
N HIS A 131 24.67 -2.81 -44.43
CA HIS A 131 23.92 -2.95 -45.68
C HIS A 131 24.53 -2.10 -46.79
N SER A 132 24.82 -0.82 -46.51
CA SER A 132 25.49 0.10 -47.44
C SER A 132 26.86 -0.42 -47.87
N MET A 133 27.66 -0.95 -46.93
CA MET A 133 28.95 -1.58 -47.24
C MET A 133 28.79 -2.81 -48.14
N LYS A 134 27.77 -3.64 -47.90
CA LYS A 134 27.49 -4.85 -48.67
C LYS A 134 27.06 -4.51 -50.10
N ILE A 135 26.20 -3.51 -50.28
CA ILE A 135 25.80 -2.98 -51.59
C ILE A 135 27.02 -2.45 -52.34
N ALA A 136 27.82 -1.57 -51.72
CA ALA A 136 29.00 -1.00 -52.36
C ALA A 136 30.00 -2.09 -52.81
N LYS A 137 30.20 -3.14 -51.99
CA LYS A 137 31.02 -4.30 -52.35
C LYS A 137 30.43 -5.08 -53.53
N TYR A 138 29.12 -5.31 -53.53
CA TYR A 138 28.44 -6.02 -54.62
C TYR A 138 28.51 -5.23 -55.94
N GLU A 139 28.21 -3.93 -55.91
CA GLU A 139 28.30 -3.04 -57.07
C GLU A 139 29.72 -2.96 -57.63
N SER A 140 30.72 -2.85 -56.76
CA SER A 140 32.13 -2.85 -57.18
C SER A 140 32.51 -4.15 -57.89
N LYS A 141 32.13 -5.32 -57.34
CA LYS A 141 32.35 -6.63 -57.99
C LYS A 141 31.65 -6.70 -59.36
N LYS A 142 30.38 -6.29 -59.43
CA LYS A 142 29.60 -6.26 -60.67
C LYS A 142 30.25 -5.35 -61.72
N LYS A 143 30.72 -4.16 -61.30
CA LYS A 143 31.40 -3.20 -62.17
C LYS A 143 32.72 -3.74 -62.72
N VAL A 144 33.50 -4.47 -61.91
CA VAL A 144 34.73 -5.12 -62.38
C VAL A 144 34.42 -6.22 -63.40
N LEU A 145 33.40 -7.03 -63.16
CA LEU A 145 32.96 -8.08 -64.09
C LEU A 145 32.54 -7.47 -65.44
N CYS A 146 31.60 -6.53 -65.44
CA CYS A 146 31.16 -5.86 -66.67
C CYS A 146 32.32 -5.16 -67.42
N ARG A 147 33.32 -4.62 -66.70
CA ARG A 147 34.52 -4.04 -67.32
C ARG A 147 35.40 -5.08 -68.00
N LYS A 148 35.57 -6.26 -67.39
CA LYS A 148 36.31 -7.38 -67.99
C LYS A 148 35.61 -7.87 -69.25
N ASP A 149 34.30 -8.07 -69.17
CA ASP A 149 33.49 -8.49 -70.32
C ASP A 149 33.58 -7.47 -71.45
N ARG A 150 33.39 -6.17 -71.14
CA ARG A 150 33.52 -5.10 -72.15
C ARG A 150 34.90 -5.04 -72.79
N LYS A 151 35.97 -5.28 -72.02
CA LYS A 151 37.34 -5.37 -72.56
C LYS A 151 37.48 -6.57 -73.48
N PHE A 152 37.00 -7.74 -73.05
CA PHE A 152 37.02 -8.97 -73.84
C PHE A 152 36.29 -8.78 -75.17
N PHE A 153 35.06 -8.26 -75.14
CA PHE A 153 34.30 -7.93 -76.35
C PHE A 153 35.03 -6.93 -77.25
N LYS A 154 35.67 -5.90 -76.68
CA LYS A 154 36.44 -4.93 -77.46
C LYS A 154 37.65 -5.58 -78.14
N THR A 155 38.35 -6.49 -77.48
CA THR A 155 39.46 -7.26 -78.09
C THR A 155 38.98 -8.21 -79.16
N LEU A 156 37.88 -8.94 -78.93
CA LEU A 156 37.27 -9.79 -79.97
C LEU A 156 36.90 -8.97 -81.20
N LEU A 157 36.16 -7.87 -81.00
CA LEU A 157 35.78 -6.97 -82.08
C LEU A 157 36.98 -6.43 -82.85
N LYS A 158 38.06 -6.06 -82.15
CA LYS A 158 39.29 -5.59 -82.80
C LYS A 158 39.92 -6.68 -83.68
N ASN A 159 39.98 -7.91 -83.16
CA ASN A 159 40.48 -9.06 -83.92
C ASN A 159 39.59 -9.39 -85.11
N ASP A 160 38.27 -9.26 -84.98
CA ASP A 160 37.31 -9.47 -86.08
C ASP A 160 37.51 -8.41 -87.17
N ILE A 161 37.72 -7.14 -86.79
CA ILE A 161 38.02 -6.05 -87.72
C ILE A 161 39.37 -6.27 -88.41
N GLU A 162 40.41 -6.70 -87.68
CA GLU A 162 41.73 -7.00 -88.27
C GLU A 162 41.65 -8.21 -89.23
N SER A 163 40.89 -9.24 -88.86
CA SER A 163 40.64 -10.40 -89.72
C SER A 163 39.89 -10.01 -91.00
N TYR A 164 38.85 -9.18 -90.88
CA TYR A 164 38.13 -8.64 -92.04
C TYR A 164 39.03 -7.84 -92.98
N LYS A 165 39.92 -7.00 -92.43
CA LYS A 165 40.88 -6.23 -93.23
C LYS A 165 41.89 -7.11 -93.98
N ASN A 166 42.28 -8.24 -93.39
CA ASN A 166 43.30 -9.12 -93.95
C ASN A 166 42.72 -10.16 -94.94
N LEU A 167 41.50 -10.65 -94.70
CA LEU A 167 40.90 -11.75 -95.46
C LEU A 167 39.71 -11.31 -96.35
N GLY A 168 39.20 -10.09 -96.19
CA GLY A 168 38.05 -9.55 -96.95
C GLY A 168 36.69 -10.10 -96.53
N THR A 169 36.64 -11.01 -95.55
CA THR A 169 35.43 -11.65 -95.03
C THR A 169 35.47 -11.71 -93.50
N LEU A 170 34.33 -11.44 -92.86
CA LEU A 170 34.19 -11.55 -91.41
C LEU A 170 34.14 -13.04 -91.02
N PRO A 171 34.71 -13.45 -89.88
CA PRO A 171 34.53 -14.81 -89.37
C PRO A 171 33.04 -15.08 -89.14
N GLU A 172 32.52 -16.22 -89.59
CA GLU A 172 31.16 -16.65 -89.25
C GLU A 172 31.04 -16.76 -87.72
N MET A 173 30.21 -15.91 -87.12
CA MET A 173 29.82 -16.07 -85.72
C MET A 173 29.11 -17.42 -85.58
N LYS A 174 29.83 -18.42 -85.05
CA LYS A 174 29.19 -19.64 -84.57
C LYS A 174 28.37 -19.26 -83.35
N GLN A 175 27.08 -18.95 -83.56
CA GLN A 175 26.13 -18.89 -82.46
C GLN A 175 26.23 -20.21 -81.69
N PRO A 176 26.29 -20.17 -80.35
CA PRO A 176 26.10 -21.39 -79.58
C PRO A 176 24.74 -21.97 -80.00
N LYS A 177 24.73 -23.23 -80.47
CA LYS A 177 23.54 -23.96 -80.98
C LYS A 177 22.41 -24.17 -79.95
N ASN A 178 22.35 -23.36 -78.90
CA ASN A 178 21.33 -23.41 -77.86
C ASN A 178 20.84 -22.02 -77.44
N GLN A 179 21.14 -20.98 -78.21
CA GLN A 179 20.39 -19.74 -78.16
C GLN A 179 19.49 -19.74 -79.39
N ASN A 180 18.25 -20.21 -79.19
CA ASN A 180 17.17 -19.84 -80.10
C ASN A 180 17.29 -18.33 -80.31
N SER A 181 17.25 -17.92 -81.56
CA SER A 181 17.11 -16.54 -81.96
C SER A 181 15.80 -16.00 -81.37
N ALA A 182 15.82 -15.61 -80.10
CA ALA A 182 14.83 -14.70 -79.58
C ALA A 182 15.16 -13.35 -80.24
N LEU A 183 14.70 -13.17 -81.48
CA LEU A 183 14.25 -11.86 -81.92
C LEU A 183 13.33 -11.35 -80.80
N LEU A 184 13.49 -10.10 -80.38
CA LEU A 184 12.66 -9.52 -79.31
C LEU A 184 11.15 -9.61 -79.62
N GLU A 185 10.79 -9.87 -80.88
CA GLU A 185 9.43 -10.14 -81.35
C GLU A 185 8.89 -11.54 -80.98
N GLU A 186 9.73 -12.51 -80.61
CA GLU A 186 9.33 -13.89 -80.26
C GLU A 186 9.36 -14.19 -78.76
N ILE A 187 9.73 -13.22 -77.90
CA ILE A 187 9.56 -13.37 -76.46
C ILE A 187 8.08 -13.10 -76.13
N GLN A 188 7.28 -14.16 -76.07
CA GLN A 188 5.99 -14.10 -75.38
C GLN A 188 6.26 -13.93 -73.88
N LEU A 189 6.01 -12.72 -73.37
CA LEU A 189 5.88 -12.51 -71.94
C LEU A 189 4.54 -13.12 -71.52
N ASP A 190 4.57 -14.30 -70.92
CA ASP A 190 3.42 -14.82 -70.18
C ASP A 190 3.19 -13.86 -69.02
N PHE A 191 2.23 -12.96 -69.19
CA PHE A 191 1.85 -11.98 -68.18
C PHE A 191 0.99 -12.69 -67.14
N ASP A 192 1.62 -13.25 -66.11
CA ASP A 192 0.90 -13.86 -64.99
C ASP A 192 0.61 -12.79 -63.94
N GLN A 193 -0.61 -12.26 -63.97
CA GLN A 193 -1.09 -11.23 -63.04
C GLN A 193 -0.94 -11.67 -61.57
N ASN A 194 -1.06 -12.98 -61.30
CA ASN A 194 -1.02 -13.52 -59.94
C ASN A 194 0.39 -13.42 -59.31
N GLU A 195 1.45 -13.58 -60.10
CA GLU A 195 2.83 -13.47 -59.61
C GLU A 195 3.19 -12.01 -59.31
N LEU A 196 2.65 -11.09 -60.11
CA LEU A 196 2.76 -9.64 -59.93
C LEU A 196 2.01 -9.17 -58.67
N ASP A 197 0.80 -9.67 -58.46
CA ASP A 197 -0.01 -9.38 -57.26
C ASP A 197 0.61 -10.00 -56.00
N GLN A 198 1.24 -11.17 -56.09
CA GLN A 198 2.01 -11.76 -54.98
C GLN A 198 3.26 -10.93 -54.65
N PHE A 199 3.95 -10.40 -55.67
CA PHE A 199 5.11 -9.51 -55.47
C PHE A 199 4.73 -8.19 -54.79
N PHE A 200 3.53 -7.65 -55.08
CA PHE A 200 3.03 -6.42 -54.46
C PHE A 200 2.22 -6.66 -53.17
N GLY A 201 1.71 -7.86 -52.94
CA GLY A 201 0.82 -8.21 -51.83
C GLY A 201 1.50 -8.39 -50.47
N ASP A 202 2.82 -8.57 -50.42
CA ASP A 202 3.57 -8.73 -49.16
C ASP A 202 3.98 -7.40 -48.50
N LYS A 203 3.40 -6.27 -48.94
CA LYS A 203 3.53 -4.99 -48.24
C LYS A 203 2.24 -4.17 -48.28
N LEU A 204 1.32 -4.51 -47.37
CA LEU A 204 0.41 -3.56 -46.71
C LEU A 204 0.10 -4.06 -45.30
#